data_AF-A0A926CGP2-F1
#
_entry.id   AF-A0A926CGP2-F1
#
_cell.length_a   1.000
_cell.length_b   1.000
_cell.length_c   1.000
_cell.angle_alpha   90.00
_cell.angle_beta   90.00
_cell.angle_gamma   90.00
#
_symmetry.space_group_name_H-M   'P 1'
#
loop_
_entity.id
_entity.type
_entity.pdbx_description
1 polymer ?
#
loop_
_entity_poly.entity_id
_entity_poly.type
_entity_poly.pdbx_seq_one_letter_code
_entity_poly.pdbx_strand_id
1 'polypeptide(L)'
;MPMRRFLLIIPALLALIVIARPSSAAPPAASVEVTVAVPTSMRSAPFDQARKLRVPQGFSIAVFARVPNARFLATAPNGDLLVSQPGAGNVLLLRPDGDDTPQQFTFAEGMSKPHDIVFHNFGGKSYVFIAAEDAIYRFDYTAGANQAGTRTTVVQNLPNGSNGELKGSYGHTLKNIAIGSDNTLYVSIASATNASPSDLAATPKRGAVYTYSAIATGQQGTSGQLFAEGLRNAEGLDMVPGTNELWVVVNNRDNMKCPYELTIPGTSIVCGSGEQRTEYVDNHPPEEFTRVRQGGNYGWPFCNPNPFSAAGLDNMPFDRDYDNNRNGDKLDCGSADRISKGIQAHSAPLGLTFTGDTNAPVAYRDGAIVGYHGSWNRSKKTGFKFAYFPWDAARNAPGAQVDLVTGWLNDATQDAWGRPVDSAVAPDGAIYLSDDAAGAIYKLASNAANPTSTPLVPNQTSVPVASNTPGPSPTPTNTPGPLDRRQYLNIVTR
;
A
#
# COMPACT_ATOMS: atom_id res chain seq x y z
N MET A 1 50.15 -30.24 53.26
CA MET A 1 49.87 -29.33 52.13
C MET A 1 49.04 -30.10 51.10
N PRO A 2 47.77 -29.75 50.86
CA PRO A 2 46.97 -30.42 49.83
C PRO A 2 47.12 -29.70 48.47
N MET A 3 47.36 -30.48 47.42
CA MET A 3 47.43 -30.02 46.03
C MET A 3 46.05 -29.58 45.53
N ARG A 4 45.91 -28.30 45.16
CA ARG A 4 44.75 -27.78 44.42
C ARG A 4 44.85 -28.19 42.96
N ARG A 5 43.89 -28.98 42.46
CA ARG A 5 43.67 -29.20 41.03
C ARG A 5 42.96 -27.97 40.45
N PHE A 6 43.62 -27.28 39.51
CA PHE A 6 42.99 -26.25 38.70
C PHE A 6 42.21 -26.91 37.57
N LEU A 7 40.90 -26.66 37.53
CA LEU A 7 40.01 -27.05 36.43
C LEU A 7 40.12 -25.96 35.35
N LEU A 8 40.74 -26.28 34.21
CA LEU A 8 40.76 -25.42 33.02
C LEU A 8 39.38 -25.48 32.35
N ILE A 9 38.64 -24.37 32.39
CA ILE A 9 37.43 -24.16 31.61
C ILE A 9 37.86 -23.63 30.24
N ILE A 10 37.73 -24.46 29.19
CA ILE A 10 37.92 -24.03 27.80
C ILE A 10 36.59 -23.43 27.32
N PRO A 11 36.53 -22.13 26.95
CA PRO A 11 35.33 -21.58 26.36
C PRO A 11 35.13 -22.18 24.96
N ALA A 12 34.02 -22.87 24.74
CA ALA A 12 33.61 -23.33 23.42
C ALA A 12 33.25 -22.10 22.57
N LEU A 13 34.13 -21.74 21.64
CA LEU A 13 33.89 -20.71 20.66
C LEU A 13 32.83 -21.23 19.68
N LEU A 14 31.57 -20.84 19.87
CA LEU A 14 30.50 -21.11 18.92
C LEU A 14 30.78 -20.24 17.67
N ALA A 15 31.41 -20.83 16.66
CA ALA A 15 31.56 -20.18 15.37
C ALA A 15 30.17 -20.00 14.74
N LEU A 16 29.68 -18.77 14.73
CA LEU A 16 28.48 -18.40 13.99
C LEU A 16 28.80 -18.57 12.50
N ILE A 17 28.38 -19.69 11.90
CA ILE A 17 28.44 -19.88 10.46
C ILE A 17 27.40 -18.91 9.88
N VAL A 18 27.86 -17.72 9.51
CA VAL A 18 27.10 -16.83 8.62
C VAL A 18 27.08 -17.53 7.27
N ILE A 19 26.03 -18.30 7.02
CA ILE A 19 25.74 -18.81 5.68
C ILE A 19 25.47 -17.56 4.84
N ALA A 20 26.46 -17.12 4.08
CA ALA A 20 26.27 -16.08 3.07
C ALA A 20 25.16 -16.58 2.14
N ARG A 21 24.00 -15.94 2.20
CA ARG A 21 22.94 -16.19 1.23
C ARG A 21 23.55 -15.87 -0.14
N PRO A 22 23.49 -16.78 -1.13
CA PRO A 22 23.95 -16.45 -2.47
C PRO A 22 23.25 -15.18 -2.90
N SER A 23 24.01 -14.26 -3.50
CA SER A 23 23.44 -13.05 -4.10
C SER A 23 22.32 -13.50 -5.03
N SER A 24 21.08 -13.24 -4.65
CA SER A 24 19.93 -13.48 -5.50
C SER A 24 20.20 -12.75 -6.82
N ALA A 25 20.11 -13.46 -7.94
CA ALA A 25 20.16 -12.81 -9.24
C ALA A 25 19.08 -11.72 -9.28
N ALA A 26 19.37 -10.60 -9.95
CA ALA A 26 18.40 -9.52 -10.06
C ALA A 26 17.05 -10.07 -10.57
N PRO A 27 15.91 -9.68 -9.95
CA PRO A 27 14.61 -10.17 -10.36
C PRO A 27 14.36 -9.86 -11.84
N PRO A 28 13.81 -10.80 -12.62
CA PRO A 28 13.60 -10.57 -14.04
C PRO A 28 12.58 -9.45 -14.26
N ALA A 29 12.87 -8.52 -15.17
CA ALA A 29 11.89 -7.50 -15.55
C ALA A 29 10.81 -8.05 -16.49
N ALA A 30 9.68 -7.35 -16.56
CA ALA A 30 8.68 -7.49 -17.60
C ALA A 30 9.34 -7.38 -18.98
N SER A 31 9.33 -8.48 -19.72
CA SER A 31 10.12 -8.63 -20.96
C SER A 31 9.37 -9.33 -22.08
N VAL A 32 8.36 -10.15 -21.73
CA VAL A 32 7.57 -10.92 -22.69
C VAL A 32 6.17 -10.35 -22.77
N GLU A 33 5.74 -10.03 -23.99
CA GLU A 33 4.35 -9.63 -24.26
C GLU A 33 3.46 -10.88 -24.29
N VAL A 34 2.37 -10.86 -23.51
CA VAL A 34 1.39 -11.93 -23.44
C VAL A 34 -0.01 -11.37 -23.67
N THR A 35 -0.88 -12.15 -24.32
CA THR A 35 -2.30 -11.85 -24.36
C THR A 35 -2.91 -12.17 -22.99
N VAL A 36 -3.63 -11.23 -22.40
CA VAL A 36 -4.32 -11.43 -21.13
C VAL A 36 -5.39 -12.50 -21.33
N ALA A 37 -5.35 -13.58 -20.53
CA ALA A 37 -6.40 -14.58 -20.57
C ALA A 37 -7.68 -14.03 -19.93
N VAL A 38 -8.81 -14.09 -20.65
CA VAL A 38 -10.08 -13.53 -20.16
C VAL A 38 -11.18 -14.59 -20.29
N PRO A 39 -11.77 -15.03 -19.16
CA PRO A 39 -12.95 -15.90 -19.17
C PRO A 39 -14.07 -15.29 -20.03
N THR A 40 -14.81 -16.14 -20.76
CA THR A 40 -15.84 -15.67 -21.70
C THR A 40 -16.88 -14.76 -21.04
N SER A 41 -17.25 -15.05 -19.79
CA SER A 41 -18.18 -14.26 -18.97
C SER A 41 -17.67 -12.85 -18.62
N MET A 42 -16.36 -12.59 -18.78
CA MET A 42 -15.70 -11.35 -18.37
C MET A 42 -15.29 -10.46 -19.56
N ARG A 43 -15.64 -10.83 -20.79
CA ARG A 43 -15.28 -10.12 -22.05
C ARG A 43 -16.18 -8.92 -22.36
N SER A 44 -16.47 -8.11 -21.36
CA SER A 44 -16.98 -6.75 -21.58
C SER A 44 -15.81 -5.78 -21.70
N ALA A 45 -16.04 -4.59 -22.27
CA ALA A 45 -15.02 -3.56 -22.39
C ALA A 45 -14.24 -3.34 -21.06
N PRO A 46 -12.91 -3.17 -21.11
CA PRO A 46 -12.06 -3.11 -22.31
C PRO A 46 -11.64 -4.48 -22.89
N PHE A 47 -12.13 -5.60 -22.34
CA PHE A 47 -11.75 -6.97 -22.72
C PHE A 47 -12.69 -7.64 -23.74
N ASP A 48 -13.60 -6.87 -24.31
CA ASP A 48 -14.31 -7.20 -25.55
C ASP A 48 -13.36 -7.29 -26.76
N GLN A 49 -12.13 -6.79 -26.59
CA GLN A 49 -11.01 -6.95 -27.50
C GLN A 49 -9.80 -7.58 -26.78
N ALA A 50 -8.92 -8.24 -27.52
CA ALA A 50 -7.70 -8.82 -26.96
C ALA A 50 -6.81 -7.72 -26.37
N ARG A 51 -6.48 -7.85 -25.09
CA ARG A 51 -5.51 -6.99 -24.41
C ARG A 51 -4.20 -7.71 -24.24
N LYS A 52 -3.11 -6.95 -24.30
CA LYS A 52 -1.77 -7.47 -24.11
C LYS A 52 -1.07 -6.69 -23.02
N LEU A 53 -0.29 -7.42 -22.22
CA LEU A 53 0.57 -6.87 -21.17
C LEU A 53 1.95 -7.49 -21.33
N ARG A 54 2.98 -6.79 -20.85
CA ARG A 54 4.30 -7.37 -20.68
C ARG A 54 4.45 -7.87 -19.26
N VAL A 55 4.91 -9.10 -19.13
CA VAL A 55 5.18 -9.78 -17.86
C VAL A 55 6.60 -10.35 -17.85
N PRO A 56 7.13 -10.75 -16.69
CA PRO A 56 8.44 -11.37 -16.63
C PRO A 56 8.43 -12.71 -17.38
N GLN A 57 9.58 -13.11 -17.91
CA GLN A 57 9.69 -14.41 -18.58
C GLN A 57 9.26 -15.54 -17.65
N GLY A 58 8.43 -16.46 -18.16
CA GLY A 58 7.91 -17.58 -17.38
C GLY A 58 6.65 -17.25 -16.56
N PHE A 59 6.04 -16.08 -16.74
CA PHE A 59 4.75 -15.73 -16.13
C PHE A 59 3.60 -15.73 -17.15
N SER A 60 2.39 -15.89 -16.64
CA SER A 60 1.13 -15.66 -17.35
C SER A 60 0.25 -14.70 -16.56
N ILE A 61 -0.70 -14.05 -17.24
CA ILE A 61 -1.64 -13.13 -16.61
C ILE A 61 -3.06 -13.36 -17.13
N ALA A 62 -4.02 -13.42 -16.21
CA ALA A 62 -5.42 -13.62 -16.49
C ALA A 62 -6.28 -12.59 -15.75
N VAL A 63 -7.45 -12.25 -16.31
CA VAL A 63 -8.50 -11.58 -15.53
C VAL A 63 -9.09 -12.61 -14.58
N PHE A 64 -8.88 -12.39 -13.29
CA PHE A 64 -9.42 -13.21 -12.21
C PHE A 64 -10.86 -12.84 -11.88
N ALA A 65 -11.16 -11.54 -11.83
CA ALA A 65 -12.52 -11.05 -11.57
C ALA A 65 -12.77 -9.69 -12.23
N ARG A 66 -14.05 -9.39 -12.49
CA ARG A 66 -14.48 -8.05 -12.89
C ARG A 66 -15.10 -7.33 -11.70
N VAL A 67 -14.40 -6.31 -11.20
CA VAL A 67 -14.83 -5.48 -10.08
C VAL A 67 -14.72 -4.02 -10.52
N PRO A 68 -15.84 -3.36 -10.86
CA PRO A 68 -15.82 -1.96 -11.28
C PRO A 68 -15.22 -1.06 -10.20
N ASN A 69 -14.32 -0.15 -10.60
CA ASN A 69 -13.66 0.78 -9.67
C ASN A 69 -12.95 0.08 -8.49
N ALA A 70 -12.39 -1.11 -8.70
CA ALA A 70 -11.61 -1.84 -7.72
C ALA A 70 -10.40 -1.02 -7.27
N ARG A 71 -10.17 -0.90 -5.95
CA ARG A 71 -9.02 -0.17 -5.41
C ARG A 71 -8.07 -1.10 -4.66
N PHE A 72 -8.06 -1.08 -3.34
CA PHE A 72 -7.09 -1.81 -2.54
C PHE A 72 -7.53 -3.25 -2.30
N LEU A 73 -6.52 -4.09 -2.09
CA LEU A 73 -6.62 -5.54 -2.00
C LEU A 73 -6.10 -6.03 -0.67
N ALA A 74 -6.75 -7.05 -0.10
CA ALA A 74 -6.19 -7.77 1.04
C ALA A 74 -6.47 -9.26 0.92
N THR A 75 -5.41 -10.07 0.90
CA THR A 75 -5.56 -11.53 0.89
C THR A 75 -5.69 -12.04 2.32
N ALA A 76 -6.80 -12.72 2.59
CA ALA A 76 -7.04 -13.38 3.85
C ALA A 76 -6.19 -14.65 4.01
N PRO A 77 -5.92 -15.11 5.24
CA PRO A 77 -5.14 -16.34 5.47
C PRO A 77 -5.71 -17.62 4.81
N ASN A 78 -7.02 -17.68 4.58
CA ASN A 78 -7.70 -18.79 3.88
C ASN A 78 -7.75 -18.62 2.35
N GLY A 79 -7.15 -17.57 1.79
CA GLY A 79 -7.08 -17.31 0.35
C GLY A 79 -8.23 -16.50 -0.24
N ASP A 80 -9.20 -16.08 0.57
CA ASP A 80 -10.19 -15.09 0.14
C ASP A 80 -9.48 -13.76 -0.16
N LEU A 81 -9.90 -13.08 -1.23
CA LEU A 81 -9.39 -11.77 -1.60
C LEU A 81 -10.47 -10.72 -1.32
N LEU A 82 -10.16 -9.77 -0.44
CA LEU A 82 -11.01 -8.60 -0.22
C LEU A 82 -10.63 -7.49 -1.21
N VAL A 83 -11.65 -6.82 -1.77
CA VAL A 83 -11.48 -5.76 -2.76
C VAL A 83 -12.35 -4.56 -2.38
N SER A 84 -11.76 -3.38 -2.23
CA SER A 84 -12.54 -2.17 -1.96
C SER A 84 -13.14 -1.56 -3.22
N GLN A 85 -14.35 -1.01 -3.08
CA GLN A 85 -15.00 -0.18 -4.10
C GLN A 85 -15.47 1.13 -3.44
N PRO A 86 -14.60 2.15 -3.30
CA PRO A 86 -14.94 3.35 -2.55
C PRO A 86 -16.22 4.03 -3.03
N GLY A 87 -16.38 4.19 -4.35
CA GLY A 87 -17.57 4.82 -4.93
C GLY A 87 -18.89 4.08 -4.65
N ALA A 88 -18.83 2.77 -4.41
CA ALA A 88 -19.99 1.95 -4.06
C ALA A 88 -20.23 1.85 -2.53
N GLY A 89 -19.28 2.31 -1.71
CA GLY A 89 -19.42 2.26 -0.25
C GLY A 89 -19.29 0.85 0.35
N ASN A 90 -18.67 -0.09 -0.37
CA ASN A 90 -18.55 -1.49 0.05
C ASN A 90 -17.16 -2.09 -0.19
N VAL A 91 -16.95 -3.26 0.43
CA VAL A 91 -15.83 -4.18 0.20
C VAL A 91 -16.43 -5.51 -0.25
N LEU A 92 -15.90 -6.06 -1.33
CA LEU A 92 -16.25 -7.38 -1.83
C LEU A 92 -15.31 -8.44 -1.29
N LEU A 93 -15.80 -9.68 -1.19
CA LEU A 93 -15.00 -10.88 -0.99
C LEU A 93 -15.03 -11.72 -2.27
N LEU A 94 -13.86 -12.04 -2.80
CA LEU A 94 -13.66 -12.95 -3.92
C LEU A 94 -13.03 -14.24 -3.39
N ARG A 95 -13.77 -15.35 -3.47
CA ARG A 95 -13.31 -16.67 -3.02
C ARG A 95 -12.91 -17.50 -4.23
N PRO A 96 -11.63 -17.90 -4.36
CA PRO A 96 -11.23 -18.86 -5.38
C PRO A 96 -12.00 -20.17 -5.20
N ASP A 97 -12.57 -20.72 -6.27
CA ASP A 97 -13.38 -21.95 -6.23
C ASP A 97 -12.80 -23.09 -7.08
N GLY A 98 -11.60 -22.91 -7.64
CA GLY A 98 -10.95 -23.89 -8.52
C GLY A 98 -11.38 -23.78 -9.99
N ASP A 99 -12.46 -23.04 -10.28
CA ASP A 99 -12.76 -22.56 -11.62
C ASP A 99 -11.99 -21.24 -11.88
N ASP A 100 -11.81 -20.85 -13.14
CA ASP A 100 -11.11 -19.60 -13.50
C ASP A 100 -11.83 -18.32 -12.99
N THR A 101 -13.04 -18.45 -12.41
CA THR A 101 -13.87 -17.33 -11.94
C THR A 101 -14.22 -17.51 -10.47
N PRO A 102 -13.83 -16.60 -9.55
CA PRO A 102 -14.13 -16.74 -8.14
C PRO A 102 -15.61 -16.51 -7.83
N GLN A 103 -16.07 -17.08 -6.72
CA GLN A 103 -17.31 -16.66 -6.10
C GLN A 103 -17.17 -15.25 -5.54
N GLN A 104 -18.20 -14.43 -5.70
CA GLN A 104 -18.20 -13.04 -5.27
C GLN A 104 -19.32 -12.77 -4.26
N PHE A 105 -18.97 -12.13 -3.15
CA PHE A 105 -19.89 -11.74 -2.09
C PHE A 105 -19.68 -10.28 -1.69
N THR A 106 -20.72 -9.61 -1.20
CA THR A 106 -20.54 -8.36 -0.47
C THR A 106 -20.05 -8.68 0.94
N PHE A 107 -18.79 -8.36 1.25
CA PHE A 107 -18.21 -8.61 2.56
C PHE A 107 -18.74 -7.64 3.60
N ALA A 108 -18.68 -6.34 3.30
CA ALA A 108 -19.14 -5.26 4.15
C ALA A 108 -19.62 -4.07 3.30
N GLU A 109 -20.62 -3.33 3.76
CA GLU A 109 -21.21 -2.19 3.04
C GLU A 109 -21.64 -1.06 3.98
N GLY A 110 -22.14 0.04 3.41
CA GLY A 110 -22.60 1.20 4.17
C GLY A 110 -21.44 1.97 4.83
N MET A 111 -20.33 2.12 4.10
CA MET A 111 -19.16 2.90 4.52
C MET A 111 -18.96 4.09 3.59
N SER A 112 -18.44 5.19 4.12
CA SER A 112 -18.09 6.36 3.30
C SER A 112 -16.77 6.11 2.58
N LYS A 113 -16.83 5.73 1.30
CA LYS A 113 -15.64 5.48 0.46
C LYS A 113 -14.59 4.57 1.12
N PRO A 114 -14.94 3.33 1.48
CA PRO A 114 -13.96 2.37 2.01
C PRO A 114 -12.87 2.15 0.96
N HIS A 115 -11.62 2.33 1.37
CA HIS A 115 -10.46 2.34 0.47
C HIS A 115 -9.46 1.30 0.91
N ASP A 116 -8.65 1.54 1.93
CA ASP A 116 -7.63 0.59 2.38
C ASP A 116 -8.18 -0.56 3.23
N ILE A 117 -7.52 -1.72 3.18
CA ILE A 117 -7.93 -2.96 3.86
C ILE A 117 -6.71 -3.65 4.45
N VAL A 118 -6.69 -3.86 5.77
CA VAL A 118 -5.58 -4.52 6.47
C VAL A 118 -6.09 -5.63 7.38
N PHE A 119 -5.51 -6.82 7.27
CA PHE A 119 -5.74 -7.89 8.25
C PHE A 119 -4.84 -7.69 9.47
N HIS A 120 -5.38 -7.92 10.65
CA HIS A 120 -4.60 -7.89 11.89
C HIS A 120 -5.12 -8.89 12.91
N ASN A 121 -4.21 -9.49 13.67
CA ASN A 121 -4.52 -10.52 14.66
C ASN A 121 -4.21 -10.01 16.07
N PHE A 122 -5.18 -10.07 16.97
CA PHE A 122 -4.97 -9.84 18.40
C PHE A 122 -6.04 -10.56 19.23
N GLY A 123 -5.74 -10.84 20.50
CA GLY A 123 -6.69 -11.53 21.38
C GLY A 123 -7.11 -12.93 20.89
N GLY A 124 -6.27 -13.60 20.10
CA GLY A 124 -6.55 -14.90 19.51
C GLY A 124 -7.59 -14.88 18.38
N LYS A 125 -7.90 -13.71 17.82
CA LYS A 125 -8.87 -13.54 16.72
C LYS A 125 -8.23 -12.79 15.55
N SER A 126 -8.79 -13.03 14.37
CA SER A 126 -8.47 -12.29 13.16
C SER A 126 -9.50 -11.20 12.92
N TYR A 127 -9.02 -10.04 12.51
CA TYR A 127 -9.82 -8.88 12.20
C TYR A 127 -9.46 -8.32 10.83
N VAL A 128 -10.45 -7.72 10.18
CA VAL A 128 -10.23 -6.87 9.00
C VAL A 128 -10.45 -5.42 9.41
N PHE A 129 -9.46 -4.58 9.19
CA PHE A 129 -9.56 -3.14 9.32
C PHE A 129 -9.83 -2.55 7.94
N ILE A 130 -10.82 -1.67 7.84
CA ILE A 130 -11.19 -0.97 6.60
C ILE A 130 -11.12 0.53 6.88
N ALA A 131 -10.29 1.22 6.10
CA ALA A 131 -10.17 2.67 6.15
C ALA A 131 -11.24 3.29 5.24
N ALA A 132 -12.16 4.04 5.84
CA ALA A 132 -13.13 4.87 5.14
C ALA A 132 -12.68 6.34 5.18
N GLU A 133 -13.31 7.18 4.37
CA GLU A 133 -13.01 8.61 4.30
C GLU A 133 -13.11 9.30 5.68
N ASP A 134 -14.10 8.91 6.51
CA ASP A 134 -14.46 9.55 7.76
C ASP A 134 -14.18 8.72 9.03
N ALA A 135 -13.77 7.46 8.89
CA ALA A 135 -13.61 6.53 10.00
C ALA A 135 -12.70 5.35 9.66
N ILE A 136 -12.17 4.68 10.69
CA ILE A 136 -11.56 3.36 10.57
C ILE A 136 -12.47 2.34 11.24
N TYR A 137 -12.89 1.32 10.49
CA TYR A 137 -13.73 0.23 10.98
C TYR A 137 -12.89 -1.03 11.18
N ARG A 138 -13.26 -1.81 12.18
CA ARG A 138 -12.72 -3.15 12.44
C ARG A 138 -13.87 -4.15 12.43
N PHE A 139 -13.70 -5.24 11.68
CA PHE A 139 -14.67 -6.32 11.57
C PHE A 139 -14.09 -7.62 12.09
N ASP A 140 -14.89 -8.40 12.82
CA ASP A 140 -14.53 -9.79 13.11
C ASP A 140 -14.40 -10.56 11.79
N TYR A 141 -13.29 -11.28 11.60
CA TYR A 141 -13.08 -12.14 10.44
C TYR A 141 -13.24 -13.61 10.83
N THR A 142 -14.06 -14.35 10.07
CA THR A 142 -14.21 -15.79 10.22
C THR A 142 -13.98 -16.45 8.87
N ALA A 143 -12.96 -17.30 8.77
CA ALA A 143 -12.65 -18.03 7.55
C ALA A 143 -13.88 -18.83 7.06
N GLY A 144 -14.17 -18.75 5.77
CA GLY A 144 -15.33 -19.40 5.16
C GLY A 144 -16.65 -18.64 5.27
N ALA A 145 -16.73 -17.57 6.09
CA ALA A 145 -17.88 -16.68 6.06
C ALA A 145 -17.90 -15.87 4.76
N ASN A 146 -19.09 -15.55 4.26
CA ASN A 146 -19.26 -14.74 3.04
C ASN A 146 -19.38 -13.24 3.34
N GLN A 147 -19.56 -12.90 4.62
CA GLN A 147 -19.78 -11.55 5.10
C GLN A 147 -18.92 -11.31 6.34
N ALA A 148 -18.63 -10.03 6.60
CA ALA A 148 -17.95 -9.58 7.79
C ALA A 148 -18.79 -9.88 9.05
N GLY A 149 -18.12 -10.15 10.17
CA GLY A 149 -18.77 -10.24 11.47
C GLY A 149 -19.05 -8.87 12.07
N THR A 150 -18.96 -8.76 13.40
CA THR A 150 -19.28 -7.54 14.13
C THR A 150 -18.46 -6.33 13.64
N ARG A 151 -19.15 -5.26 13.22
CA ARG A 151 -18.51 -3.97 12.89
C ARG A 151 -18.28 -3.16 14.15
N THR A 152 -17.04 -2.75 14.38
CA THR A 152 -16.62 -1.83 15.44
C THR A 152 -16.01 -0.58 14.82
N THR A 153 -16.42 0.60 15.25
CA THR A 153 -15.73 1.85 14.87
C THR A 153 -14.51 2.05 15.78
N VAL A 154 -13.31 2.02 15.19
CA VAL A 154 -12.03 2.16 15.92
C VAL A 154 -11.67 3.63 16.07
N VAL A 155 -11.76 4.36 14.95
CA VAL A 155 -11.57 5.82 14.88
C VAL A 155 -12.78 6.40 14.15
N GLN A 156 -13.33 7.50 14.65
CA GLN A 156 -14.46 8.23 14.07
C GLN A 156 -14.13 9.70 13.90
N ASN A 157 -14.89 10.42 13.06
CA ASN A 157 -14.70 11.85 12.83
C ASN A 157 -13.30 12.19 12.29
N LEU A 158 -12.77 11.36 11.39
CA LEU A 158 -11.60 11.75 10.58
C LEU A 158 -12.00 12.86 9.59
N PRO A 159 -11.08 13.77 9.23
CA PRO A 159 -11.37 14.80 8.25
C PRO A 159 -11.88 14.24 6.93
N ASN A 160 -13.00 14.77 6.46
CA ASN A 160 -13.64 14.40 5.20
C ASN A 160 -14.09 15.63 4.39
N GLY A 161 -14.60 15.43 3.18
CA GLY A 161 -15.04 16.50 2.29
C GLY A 161 -16.18 17.37 2.83
N SER A 162 -16.90 16.90 3.86
CA SER A 162 -18.02 17.60 4.50
C SER A 162 -17.59 18.53 5.64
N ASN A 163 -16.31 18.55 6.04
CA ASN A 163 -15.81 19.47 7.05
C ASN A 163 -16.02 20.94 6.61
N GLY A 164 -16.61 21.78 7.47
CA GLY A 164 -17.03 23.13 7.13
C GLY A 164 -15.90 24.07 6.65
N GLU A 165 -14.67 23.84 7.10
CA GLU A 165 -13.48 24.56 6.62
C GLU A 165 -13.11 24.22 5.17
N LEU A 166 -13.47 23.02 4.71
CA LEU A 166 -13.14 22.50 3.38
C LEU A 166 -14.18 22.84 2.33
N LYS A 167 -15.43 23.15 2.72
CA LYS A 167 -16.52 23.56 1.83
C LYS A 167 -16.67 22.65 0.58
N GLY A 168 -16.47 21.33 0.74
CA GLY A 168 -16.52 20.37 -0.37
C GLY A 168 -15.24 20.26 -1.23
N SER A 169 -14.17 20.97 -0.88
CA SER A 169 -12.90 21.03 -1.63
C SER A 169 -11.77 20.30 -0.89
N TYR A 170 -11.93 18.99 -0.68
CA TYR A 170 -10.86 18.13 -0.17
C TYR A 170 -10.32 17.30 -1.35
N GLY A 171 -9.12 17.63 -1.84
CA GLY A 171 -8.51 16.94 -2.98
C GLY A 171 -8.19 15.46 -2.75
N HIS A 172 -7.84 15.06 -1.52
CA HIS A 172 -7.41 13.70 -1.18
C HIS A 172 -8.17 13.16 0.05
N THR A 173 -9.45 12.79 -0.12
CA THR A 173 -10.30 12.43 1.02
C THR A 173 -10.07 11.01 1.57
N LEU A 174 -9.51 10.11 0.76
CA LEU A 174 -9.33 8.71 1.13
C LEU A 174 -8.31 8.57 2.26
N LYS A 175 -8.38 7.45 2.99
CA LYS A 175 -7.50 7.15 4.12
C LYS A 175 -6.82 5.82 3.88
N ASN A 176 -5.56 5.75 4.24
CA ASN A 176 -4.73 4.56 4.17
C ASN A 176 -4.16 4.23 5.54
N ILE A 177 -3.98 2.94 5.81
CA ILE A 177 -3.61 2.44 7.12
C ILE A 177 -2.55 1.37 7.06
N ALA A 178 -1.75 1.28 8.11
CA ALA A 178 -0.91 0.14 8.41
C ALA A 178 -1.03 -0.18 9.90
N ILE A 179 -0.79 -1.44 10.28
CA ILE A 179 -0.88 -1.86 11.67
C ILE A 179 0.40 -2.57 12.07
N GLY A 180 1.08 -2.04 13.09
CA GLY A 180 2.26 -2.67 13.67
C GLY A 180 1.91 -3.91 14.51
N SER A 181 2.90 -4.77 14.72
CA SER A 181 2.75 -5.97 15.57
C SER A 181 2.48 -5.61 17.04
N ASP A 182 2.73 -4.35 17.42
CA ASP A 182 2.43 -3.78 18.73
C ASP A 182 0.99 -3.23 18.85
N ASN A 183 0.16 -3.41 17.81
CA ASN A 183 -1.20 -2.88 17.69
C ASN A 183 -1.27 -1.36 17.51
N THR A 184 -0.17 -0.71 17.12
CA THR A 184 -0.20 0.69 16.68
C THR A 184 -0.87 0.76 15.31
N LEU A 185 -1.98 1.49 15.22
CA LEU A 185 -2.68 1.79 13.96
C LEU A 185 -2.13 3.11 13.41
N TYR A 186 -1.48 3.05 12.26
CA TYR A 186 -1.02 4.20 11.51
C TYR A 186 -2.11 4.61 10.53
N VAL A 187 -2.44 5.91 10.48
CA VAL A 187 -3.47 6.46 9.59
C VAL A 187 -2.88 7.63 8.83
N SER A 188 -2.86 7.53 7.50
CA SER A 188 -2.53 8.63 6.61
C SER A 188 -3.69 9.60 6.49
N ILE A 189 -3.43 10.88 6.75
CA ILE A 189 -4.36 11.99 6.54
C ILE A 189 -3.72 12.92 5.50
N ALA A 190 -4.09 12.72 4.24
CA ALA A 190 -3.55 13.44 3.10
C ALA A 190 -3.97 14.93 3.05
N SER A 191 -3.31 15.71 2.19
CA SER A 191 -3.56 17.14 2.01
C SER A 191 -4.92 17.42 1.40
N ALA A 192 -5.56 18.53 1.80
CA ALA A 192 -6.74 19.01 1.08
C ALA A 192 -6.37 19.74 -0.21
N THR A 193 -5.14 20.26 -0.29
CA THR A 193 -4.67 21.12 -1.36
C THR A 193 -3.48 20.53 -2.11
N ASN A 194 -3.09 21.15 -3.22
CA ASN A 194 -1.88 20.77 -3.94
C ASN A 194 -0.61 21.06 -3.11
N ALA A 195 -0.47 22.28 -2.61
CA ALA A 195 0.68 22.74 -1.82
C ALA A 195 0.30 24.02 -1.05
N SER A 196 -0.41 23.88 0.07
CA SER A 196 -0.83 25.02 0.92
C SER A 196 -0.45 24.81 2.38
N PRO A 197 0.14 25.82 3.04
CA PRO A 197 0.36 25.80 4.49
C PRO A 197 -0.93 25.67 5.33
N SER A 198 -2.11 25.94 4.76
CA SER A 198 -3.39 25.79 5.46
C SER A 198 -3.64 24.36 5.95
N ASP A 199 -3.12 23.36 5.23
CA ASP A 199 -3.19 21.95 5.63
C ASP A 199 -2.41 21.67 6.91
N LEU A 200 -1.34 22.43 7.17
CA LEU A 200 -0.54 22.32 8.39
C LEU A 200 -1.21 22.95 9.61
N ALA A 201 -2.17 23.86 9.40
CA ALA A 201 -2.94 24.53 10.44
C ALA A 201 -4.26 23.79 10.79
N ALA A 202 -4.63 22.78 10.00
CA ALA A 202 -5.83 21.97 10.24
C ALA A 202 -5.67 21.12 11.51
N THR A 203 -6.81 20.67 12.06
CA THR A 203 -6.82 19.74 13.21
C THR A 203 -7.78 18.57 12.91
N PRO A 204 -7.25 17.35 12.73
CA PRO A 204 -5.84 16.97 12.59
C PRO A 204 -5.10 17.70 11.46
N LYS A 205 -3.78 17.81 11.62
CA LYS A 205 -2.87 18.26 10.58
C LYS A 205 -3.01 17.36 9.35
N ARG A 206 -2.94 17.94 8.15
CA ARG A 206 -2.99 17.20 6.88
C ARG A 206 -1.63 17.12 6.22
N GLY A 207 -1.47 16.15 5.32
CA GLY A 207 -0.18 15.78 4.76
C GLY A 207 0.68 15.07 5.82
N ALA A 208 0.07 14.20 6.61
CA ALA A 208 0.64 13.64 7.82
C ALA A 208 0.16 12.20 8.08
N VAL A 209 0.93 11.48 8.91
CA VAL A 209 0.57 10.18 9.46
C VAL A 209 0.33 10.33 10.96
N TYR A 210 -0.74 9.73 11.46
CA TYR A 210 -1.12 9.70 12.87
C TYR A 210 -1.12 8.28 13.42
N THR A 211 -0.83 8.11 14.71
CA THR A 211 -1.02 6.84 15.42
C THR A 211 -2.25 6.84 16.31
N TYR A 212 -2.89 5.68 16.36
CA TYR A 212 -4.00 5.32 17.23
C TYR A 212 -3.77 3.91 17.78
N SER A 213 -4.62 3.47 18.70
CA SER A 213 -4.64 2.06 19.11
C SER A 213 -5.58 1.25 18.23
N ALA A 214 -5.11 0.14 17.63
CA ALA A 214 -5.94 -0.77 16.84
C ALA A 214 -6.94 -1.57 17.71
N ILE A 215 -6.65 -1.73 19.00
CA ILE A 215 -7.47 -2.51 19.93
C ILE A 215 -8.54 -1.66 20.63
N ALA A 216 -8.34 -0.35 20.72
CA ALA A 216 -9.32 0.58 21.26
C ALA A 216 -10.53 0.77 20.32
N THR A 217 -11.56 1.46 20.82
CA THR A 217 -12.81 1.70 20.09
C THR A 217 -13.27 3.14 20.29
N GLY A 218 -13.89 3.74 19.28
CA GLY A 218 -14.53 5.05 19.38
C GLY A 218 -13.57 6.23 19.55
N GLN A 219 -12.29 6.07 19.21
CA GLN A 219 -11.30 7.16 19.25
C GLN A 219 -11.72 8.28 18.31
N GLN A 220 -11.48 9.54 18.68
CA GLN A 220 -11.78 10.67 17.81
C GLN A 220 -10.64 10.84 16.80
N GLY A 221 -10.94 11.28 15.57
CA GLY A 221 -9.92 11.61 14.59
C GLY A 221 -8.91 12.62 15.14
N THR A 222 -9.34 13.55 15.98
CA THR A 222 -8.50 14.53 16.67
C THR A 222 -7.67 13.98 17.84
N SER A 223 -7.93 12.77 18.33
CA SER A 223 -7.19 12.18 19.47
C SER A 223 -5.92 11.42 19.08
N GLY A 224 -5.68 11.23 17.77
CA GLY A 224 -4.48 10.56 17.28
C GLY A 224 -3.21 11.33 17.64
N GLN A 225 -2.11 10.62 17.83
CA GLN A 225 -0.80 11.25 18.04
C GLN A 225 -0.14 11.48 16.68
N LEU A 226 0.38 12.68 16.44
CA LEU A 226 1.12 12.96 15.21
C LEU A 226 2.37 12.06 15.17
N PHE A 227 2.44 11.19 14.16
CA PHE A 227 3.58 10.31 13.95
C PHE A 227 4.65 11.01 13.10
N ALA A 228 4.23 11.51 11.94
CA ALA A 228 5.09 12.19 10.98
C ALA A 228 4.28 13.18 10.14
N GLU A 229 4.96 14.15 9.55
CA GLU A 229 4.36 15.19 8.72
C GLU A 229 5.17 15.46 7.45
N GLY A 230 4.63 16.28 6.56
CA GLY A 230 5.29 16.65 5.31
C GLY A 230 5.16 15.58 4.21
N LEU A 231 4.12 14.74 4.29
CA LEU A 231 3.81 13.69 3.34
C LEU A 231 2.50 14.04 2.62
N ARG A 232 2.56 14.73 1.48
CA ARG A 232 1.37 15.32 0.81
C ARG A 232 0.18 14.36 0.71
N ASN A 233 0.38 13.21 0.09
CA ASN A 233 -0.64 12.19 -0.07
C ASN A 233 0.02 10.80 -0.04
N ALA A 234 0.29 10.30 1.17
CA ALA A 234 0.78 8.94 1.39
C ALA A 234 -0.37 7.95 1.21
N GLU A 235 -0.48 7.35 0.02
CA GLU A 235 -1.58 6.45 -0.37
C GLU A 235 -1.24 4.97 -0.13
N GLY A 236 0.02 4.58 -0.23
CA GLY A 236 0.44 3.21 0.11
C GLY A 236 1.20 3.22 1.41
N LEU A 237 0.72 2.49 2.41
CA LEU A 237 1.38 2.29 3.69
C LEU A 237 1.58 0.79 3.89
N ASP A 238 2.79 0.38 4.26
CA ASP A 238 3.01 -1.00 4.66
C ASP A 238 4.17 -1.11 5.67
N MET A 239 4.17 -2.20 6.42
CA MET A 239 5.18 -2.51 7.42
C MET A 239 6.22 -3.46 6.82
N VAL A 240 7.51 -3.17 7.02
CA VAL A 240 8.55 -4.15 6.64
C VAL A 240 8.31 -5.43 7.45
N PRO A 241 8.17 -6.61 6.81
CA PRO A 241 7.81 -7.84 7.49
C PRO A 241 8.72 -8.18 8.67
N GLY A 242 8.11 -8.57 9.79
CA GLY A 242 8.83 -8.89 11.03
C GLY A 242 9.37 -7.69 11.81
N THR A 243 9.01 -6.47 11.42
CA THR A 243 9.42 -5.22 12.10
C THR A 243 8.21 -4.33 12.39
N ASN A 244 8.47 -3.20 13.07
CA ASN A 244 7.54 -2.08 13.16
C ASN A 244 8.02 -0.86 12.34
N GLU A 245 8.76 -1.09 11.25
CA GLU A 245 9.20 -0.02 10.34
C GLU A 245 8.12 0.27 9.30
N LEU A 246 7.45 1.42 9.46
CA LEU A 246 6.49 1.94 8.49
C LEU A 246 7.22 2.49 7.26
N TRP A 247 6.75 2.11 6.07
CA TRP A 247 7.14 2.71 4.81
C TRP A 247 5.92 3.17 4.05
N VAL A 248 6.13 4.20 3.22
CA VAL A 248 5.06 4.79 2.43
C VAL A 248 5.48 5.07 1.01
N VAL A 249 4.50 5.10 0.12
CA VAL A 249 4.61 5.79 -1.17
C VAL A 249 3.73 7.03 -1.21
N VAL A 250 4.27 8.13 -1.75
CA VAL A 250 3.66 9.46 -1.67
C VAL A 250 3.46 10.05 -3.06
N ASN A 251 2.27 10.61 -3.29
CA ASN A 251 1.97 11.44 -4.46
C ASN A 251 2.31 12.90 -4.13
N ASN A 252 3.35 13.41 -4.76
CA ASN A 252 3.89 14.74 -4.51
C ASN A 252 3.12 15.86 -5.24
N ARG A 253 3.57 17.11 -5.07
CA ARG A 253 2.87 18.29 -5.60
C ARG A 253 2.88 18.37 -7.12
N ASP A 254 1.84 19.01 -7.64
CA ASP A 254 1.66 19.35 -9.04
C ASP A 254 2.24 20.73 -9.40
N ASN A 255 2.53 20.91 -10.69
CA ASN A 255 2.82 22.22 -11.31
C ASN A 255 3.92 23.01 -10.59
N MET A 256 5.06 22.36 -10.37
CA MET A 256 6.17 22.97 -9.64
C MET A 256 6.90 24.01 -10.50
N LYS A 257 7.24 25.15 -9.89
CA LYS A 257 8.16 26.15 -10.46
C LYS A 257 9.60 25.80 -10.14
N CYS A 258 10.52 26.24 -10.99
CA CYS A 258 11.94 26.10 -10.75
C CYS A 258 12.35 26.91 -9.51
N PRO A 259 13.01 26.27 -8.53
CA PRO A 259 13.33 26.92 -7.25
C PRO A 259 14.38 28.02 -7.39
N TYR A 260 15.28 27.89 -8.35
CA TYR A 260 16.33 28.84 -8.74
C TYR A 260 16.51 28.79 -10.25
N GLU A 261 17.39 29.63 -10.81
CA GLU A 261 17.76 29.50 -12.21
C GLU A 261 18.61 28.24 -12.41
N LEU A 262 18.17 27.33 -13.29
CA LEU A 262 18.91 26.12 -13.62
C LEU A 262 18.79 25.74 -15.09
N THR A 263 19.77 25.02 -15.61
CA THR A 263 19.58 24.27 -16.87
C THR A 263 18.95 22.94 -16.54
N ILE A 264 17.77 22.65 -17.13
CA ILE A 264 17.03 21.42 -16.84
C ILE A 264 17.85 20.22 -17.32
N PRO A 265 18.22 19.26 -16.45
CA PRO A 265 19.07 18.14 -16.82
C PRO A 265 18.50 17.31 -17.98
N GLY A 266 19.39 16.92 -18.89
CA GLY A 266 19.02 16.24 -20.14
C GLY A 266 18.52 17.17 -21.25
N THR A 267 18.53 18.50 -21.04
CA THR A 267 18.09 19.49 -22.02
C THR A 267 19.08 20.67 -22.10
N SER A 268 18.92 21.54 -23.10
CA SER A 268 19.61 22.83 -23.19
C SER A 268 18.75 24.01 -22.69
N ILE A 269 17.64 23.72 -22.01
CA ILE A 269 16.65 24.71 -21.61
C ILE A 269 17.01 25.27 -20.23
N VAL A 270 17.15 26.60 -20.15
CA VAL A 270 17.29 27.31 -18.88
C VAL A 270 15.89 27.60 -18.34
N CYS A 271 15.63 27.17 -17.12
CA CYS A 271 14.45 27.51 -16.35
C CYS A 271 14.80 28.61 -15.36
N GLY A 272 14.18 29.78 -15.50
CA GLY A 272 14.40 30.89 -14.58
C GLY A 272 13.84 30.60 -13.19
N SER A 273 14.37 31.26 -12.16
CA SER A 273 13.80 31.16 -10.81
C SER A 273 12.34 31.61 -10.81
N GLY A 274 11.45 30.73 -10.34
CA GLY A 274 10.01 30.97 -10.33
C GLY A 274 9.29 30.73 -11.65
N GLU A 275 10.02 30.35 -12.68
CA GLU A 275 9.43 29.96 -13.95
C GLU A 275 8.85 28.55 -13.84
N GLN A 276 7.70 28.34 -14.48
CA GLN A 276 7.13 27.01 -14.67
C GLN A 276 7.39 26.56 -16.11
N ARG A 277 8.29 25.59 -16.28
CA ARG A 277 8.60 24.96 -17.56
C ARG A 277 8.03 23.54 -17.57
N THR A 278 7.40 23.15 -18.68
CA THR A 278 6.86 21.79 -18.85
C THR A 278 7.93 20.73 -18.66
N GLU A 279 9.13 20.95 -19.17
CA GLU A 279 10.27 20.01 -19.08
C GLU A 279 10.75 19.80 -17.64
N TYR A 280 10.61 20.83 -16.80
CA TYR A 280 10.90 20.74 -15.37
C TYR A 280 9.77 20.01 -14.64
N VAL A 281 8.51 20.46 -14.84
CA VAL A 281 7.32 19.85 -14.25
C VAL A 281 7.26 18.36 -14.57
N ASP A 282 7.50 17.95 -15.82
CA ASP A 282 7.39 16.57 -16.26
C ASP A 282 8.27 15.57 -15.49
N ASN A 283 9.31 16.06 -14.83
CA ASN A 283 10.27 15.24 -14.11
C ASN A 283 10.43 15.66 -12.65
N HIS A 284 9.60 16.59 -12.15
CA HIS A 284 9.69 17.09 -10.79
C HIS A 284 8.36 17.45 -10.12
N PRO A 285 8.30 17.28 -8.79
CA PRO A 285 9.21 16.46 -8.00
C PRO A 285 9.03 14.96 -8.30
N PRO A 286 10.07 14.13 -8.13
CA PRO A 286 9.89 12.67 -8.05
C PRO A 286 8.86 12.30 -6.99
N GLU A 287 8.13 11.22 -7.23
CA GLU A 287 7.28 10.60 -6.21
C GLU A 287 8.16 9.86 -5.20
N GLU A 288 7.64 9.52 -4.03
CA GLU A 288 8.46 9.01 -2.92
C GLU A 288 8.15 7.55 -2.63
N PHE A 289 9.18 6.79 -2.29
CA PHE A 289 9.10 5.53 -1.54
C PHE A 289 10.08 5.63 -0.36
N THR A 290 9.56 5.85 0.85
CA THR A 290 10.40 6.24 1.98
C THR A 290 9.96 5.64 3.30
N ARG A 291 10.94 5.43 4.19
CA ARG A 291 10.71 5.06 5.59
C ARG A 291 10.11 6.23 6.34
N VAL A 292 9.08 5.96 7.14
CA VAL A 292 8.46 6.93 8.03
C VAL A 292 8.83 6.65 9.48
N ARG A 293 9.35 7.66 10.19
CA ARG A 293 9.71 7.56 11.61
C ARG A 293 8.92 8.54 12.48
N GLN A 294 8.80 8.22 13.76
CA GLN A 294 8.24 9.13 14.76
C GLN A 294 8.97 10.48 14.74
N GLY A 295 8.20 11.57 14.72
CA GLY A 295 8.68 12.94 14.65
C GLY A 295 9.36 13.29 13.32
N GLY A 296 9.19 12.49 12.26
CA GLY A 296 9.76 12.77 10.95
C GLY A 296 9.03 13.92 10.23
N ASN A 297 9.77 14.73 9.49
CA ASN A 297 9.22 15.78 8.62
C ASN A 297 9.81 15.62 7.20
N TYR A 298 8.94 15.32 6.24
CA TYR A 298 9.31 14.99 4.86
C TYR A 298 9.14 16.18 3.90
N GLY A 299 9.10 17.40 4.42
CA GLY A 299 9.33 18.62 3.67
C GLY A 299 8.07 19.31 3.09
N TRP A 300 7.04 18.57 2.67
CA TRP A 300 5.84 19.19 2.11
C TRP A 300 5.13 20.11 3.13
N PRO A 301 4.58 21.28 2.74
CA PRO A 301 4.52 21.88 1.40
C PRO A 301 5.67 22.86 1.11
N PHE A 302 6.73 22.85 1.92
CA PHE A 302 7.80 23.85 1.92
C PHE A 302 9.07 23.40 1.20
N CYS A 303 9.24 22.11 1.00
CA CYS A 303 10.44 21.51 0.42
C CYS A 303 10.02 20.39 -0.54
N ASN A 304 10.71 20.27 -1.68
CA ASN A 304 10.40 19.29 -2.72
C ASN A 304 11.64 18.42 -3.02
N PRO A 305 11.48 17.09 -3.17
CA PRO A 305 12.61 16.20 -3.42
C PRO A 305 13.40 16.61 -4.67
N ASN A 306 14.72 16.62 -4.56
CA ASN A 306 15.65 17.02 -5.60
C ASN A 306 16.45 15.81 -6.12
N PRO A 307 16.17 15.31 -7.34
CA PRO A 307 16.88 14.18 -7.93
C PRO A 307 18.25 14.55 -8.54
N PHE A 308 18.66 15.82 -8.53
CA PHE A 308 19.89 16.30 -9.18
C PHE A 308 21.15 16.12 -8.34
N SER A 309 21.02 15.56 -7.13
CA SER A 309 22.18 15.21 -6.32
C SER A 309 22.99 14.08 -6.96
N ALA A 310 24.24 13.90 -6.53
CA ALA A 310 25.07 12.76 -6.97
C ALA A 310 24.44 11.40 -6.64
N ALA A 311 23.51 11.34 -5.68
CA ALA A 311 22.78 10.12 -5.32
C ALA A 311 21.55 9.88 -6.22
N GLY A 312 21.21 10.80 -7.13
CA GLY A 312 20.08 10.65 -8.04
C GLY A 312 18.76 10.50 -7.29
N LEU A 313 18.06 9.39 -7.53
CA LEU A 313 16.81 9.02 -6.88
C LEU A 313 17.01 8.33 -5.52
N ASP A 314 18.24 8.12 -5.06
CA ASP A 314 18.51 7.51 -3.76
C ASP A 314 18.80 8.59 -2.72
N ASN A 315 18.25 8.45 -1.51
CA ASN A 315 18.51 9.36 -0.37
C ASN A 315 18.42 10.85 -0.76
N MET A 316 17.33 11.22 -1.44
CA MET A 316 17.19 12.52 -2.09
C MET A 316 17.12 13.65 -1.06
N PRO A 317 17.91 14.72 -1.23
CA PRO A 317 17.72 15.96 -0.50
C PRO A 317 16.48 16.70 -1.02
N PHE A 318 16.21 17.88 -0.45
CA PHE A 318 15.13 18.75 -0.90
C PHE A 318 15.64 20.10 -1.36
N ASP A 319 14.97 20.64 -2.38
CA ASP A 319 15.02 22.06 -2.71
C ASP A 319 13.85 22.79 -2.04
N ARG A 320 14.02 24.10 -1.82
CA ARG A 320 12.95 24.95 -1.29
C ARG A 320 11.82 25.07 -2.29
N ASP A 321 10.60 25.03 -1.79
CA ASP A 321 9.43 25.37 -2.57
C ASP A 321 9.43 26.86 -2.96
N TYR A 322 9.33 27.18 -4.25
CA TYR A 322 9.39 28.56 -4.72
C TYR A 322 8.19 29.40 -4.26
N ASP A 323 7.01 28.79 -4.12
CA ASP A 323 5.78 29.50 -3.76
C ASP A 323 5.65 29.61 -2.23
N ASN A 324 5.98 28.53 -1.51
CA ASN A 324 5.71 28.43 -0.07
C ASN A 324 6.92 28.67 0.83
N ASN A 325 8.16 28.59 0.33
CA ASN A 325 9.37 28.65 1.16
C ASN A 325 10.61 29.22 0.45
N ARG A 326 10.41 30.17 -0.48
CA ARG A 326 11.48 30.71 -1.33
C ARG A 326 12.73 31.15 -0.55
N ASN A 327 12.50 31.84 0.58
CA ASN A 327 13.56 32.38 1.42
C ASN A 327 14.12 31.35 2.42
N GLY A 328 13.49 30.19 2.57
CA GLY A 328 13.84 29.17 3.55
C GLY A 328 13.46 29.51 4.99
N ASP A 329 12.56 30.47 5.19
CA ASP A 329 12.15 30.95 6.52
C ASP A 329 11.01 30.12 7.14
N LYS A 330 10.35 29.26 6.35
CA LYS A 330 9.24 28.40 6.85
C LYS A 330 9.73 27.04 7.30
N LEU A 331 10.69 26.47 6.58
CA LEU A 331 11.35 25.22 6.93
C LEU A 331 12.77 25.23 6.37
N ASP A 332 13.74 24.85 7.19
CA ASP A 332 15.06 24.50 6.69
C ASP A 332 14.99 23.12 6.01
N CYS A 333 14.97 23.11 4.68
CA CYS A 333 14.93 21.89 3.88
C CYS A 333 16.14 20.97 4.11
N GLY A 334 17.25 21.50 4.66
CA GLY A 334 18.39 20.68 5.09
C GLY A 334 18.14 19.86 6.35
N SER A 335 17.14 20.24 7.16
CA SER A 335 16.73 19.51 8.37
C SER A 335 15.62 18.48 8.15
N ALA A 336 14.99 18.49 6.97
CA ALA A 336 13.94 17.55 6.62
C ALA A 336 14.51 16.13 6.42
N ASP A 337 13.70 15.12 6.72
CA ASP A 337 14.02 13.72 6.52
C ASP A 337 14.08 13.39 5.03
N ARG A 338 15.26 13.01 4.55
CA ARG A 338 15.51 12.68 3.14
C ARG A 338 14.63 11.54 2.64
N ILE A 339 14.31 11.59 1.35
CA ILE A 339 13.51 10.56 0.69
C ILE A 339 14.40 9.37 0.34
N SER A 340 14.03 8.19 0.83
CA SER A 340 14.85 6.98 0.69
C SER A 340 15.03 6.58 -0.77
N LYS A 341 13.92 6.57 -1.53
CA LYS A 341 13.89 6.21 -2.95
C LYS A 341 12.91 7.10 -3.71
N GLY A 342 13.32 7.61 -4.85
CA GLY A 342 12.49 8.35 -5.78
C GLY A 342 11.85 7.44 -6.82
N ILE A 343 10.64 7.80 -7.21
CA ILE A 343 9.86 7.21 -8.30
C ILE A 343 9.66 8.32 -9.35
N GLN A 344 9.60 7.96 -10.64
CA GLN A 344 9.38 8.93 -11.71
C GLN A 344 8.20 9.85 -11.39
N ALA A 345 8.43 11.17 -11.47
CA ALA A 345 7.43 12.20 -11.21
C ALA A 345 6.11 11.93 -11.96
N HIS A 346 4.99 12.19 -11.29
CA HIS A 346 3.62 11.99 -11.77
C HIS A 346 3.21 10.53 -11.99
N SER A 347 4.02 9.53 -11.61
CA SER A 347 3.63 8.12 -11.78
C SER A 347 2.43 7.72 -10.92
N ALA A 348 2.09 8.56 -9.92
CA ALA A 348 0.99 8.38 -9.00
C ALA A 348 1.00 7.00 -8.29
N PRO A 349 2.02 6.73 -7.44
CA PRO A 349 2.10 5.47 -6.73
C PRO A 349 0.96 5.38 -5.70
N LEU A 350 0.24 4.27 -5.70
CA LEU A 350 -0.88 4.03 -4.80
C LEU A 350 -0.55 2.87 -3.85
N GLY A 351 -0.97 1.64 -4.16
CA GLY A 351 -0.72 0.48 -3.31
C GLY A 351 0.76 0.18 -3.13
N LEU A 352 1.11 -0.26 -1.91
CA LEU A 352 2.45 -0.69 -1.50
C LEU A 352 2.29 -2.04 -0.79
N THR A 353 3.00 -3.06 -1.25
CA THR A 353 2.96 -4.40 -0.65
C THR A 353 4.37 -4.95 -0.51
N PHE A 354 4.86 -5.11 0.72
CA PHE A 354 6.03 -5.93 0.99
C PHE A 354 5.70 -7.40 0.80
N THR A 355 6.64 -8.13 0.22
CA THR A 355 6.42 -9.52 -0.19
C THR A 355 7.09 -10.54 0.73
N GLY A 356 7.86 -10.08 1.73
CA GLY A 356 8.81 -10.90 2.51
C GLY A 356 8.19 -11.99 3.39
N ASP A 357 6.96 -11.80 3.86
CA ASP A 357 6.18 -12.76 4.67
C ASP A 357 5.11 -13.49 3.87
N THR A 358 5.15 -13.39 2.55
CA THR A 358 4.15 -13.96 1.65
C THR A 358 4.71 -15.16 0.87
N ASN A 359 3.83 -15.84 0.12
CA ASN A 359 4.22 -16.91 -0.79
C ASN A 359 4.65 -16.40 -2.18
N ALA A 360 4.99 -15.11 -2.32
CA ALA A 360 5.41 -14.51 -3.59
C ALA A 360 6.51 -15.35 -4.26
N PRO A 361 6.61 -15.36 -5.60
CA PRO A 361 7.63 -16.12 -6.30
C PRO A 361 9.02 -15.72 -5.80
N VAL A 362 9.95 -16.68 -5.70
CA VAL A 362 11.27 -16.47 -5.05
C VAL A 362 11.98 -15.20 -5.53
N ALA A 363 11.93 -14.92 -6.84
CA ALA A 363 12.55 -13.71 -7.41
C ALA A 363 11.95 -12.40 -6.87
N TYR A 364 10.69 -12.40 -6.46
CA TYR A 364 9.96 -11.24 -5.97
C TYR A 364 9.59 -11.36 -4.49
N ARG A 365 10.27 -12.21 -3.71
CA ARG A 365 9.93 -12.42 -2.30
C ARG A 365 10.56 -11.38 -1.39
N ASP A 366 11.78 -10.95 -1.67
CA ASP A 366 12.53 -10.04 -0.82
C ASP A 366 12.48 -8.60 -1.36
N GLY A 367 11.33 -7.93 -1.23
CA GLY A 367 11.12 -6.58 -1.76
C GLY A 367 9.71 -6.04 -1.55
N ALA A 368 9.35 -5.07 -2.38
CA ALA A 368 8.02 -4.46 -2.37
C ALA A 368 7.48 -4.27 -3.79
N ILE A 369 6.18 -4.44 -3.97
CA ILE A 369 5.44 -4.13 -5.18
C ILE A 369 4.73 -2.79 -4.98
N VAL A 370 4.77 -1.94 -6.00
CA VAL A 370 4.08 -0.64 -6.02
C VAL A 370 3.23 -0.51 -7.28
N GLY A 371 1.95 -0.17 -7.10
CA GLY A 371 1.04 0.13 -8.22
C GLY A 371 1.16 1.58 -8.67
N TYR A 372 1.49 1.82 -9.93
CA TYR A 372 1.57 3.15 -10.53
C TYR A 372 0.30 3.44 -11.32
N HIS A 373 -0.55 4.31 -10.76
CA HIS A 373 -1.86 4.65 -11.31
C HIS A 373 -1.78 5.46 -12.60
N GLY A 374 -0.65 6.12 -12.81
CA GLY A 374 -0.34 6.82 -14.04
C GLY A 374 -0.68 8.30 -14.00
N SER A 375 0.16 9.07 -14.70
CA SER A 375 0.15 10.52 -14.69
C SER A 375 -1.04 11.13 -15.41
N TRP A 376 -1.55 12.23 -14.85
CA TRP A 376 -2.39 13.19 -15.55
C TRP A 376 -1.65 14.50 -15.84
N ASN A 377 -0.67 14.88 -15.00
CA ASN A 377 0.03 16.16 -15.02
C ASN A 377 1.45 16.08 -15.63
N ARG A 378 1.56 15.40 -16.77
CA ARG A 378 2.82 15.22 -17.50
C ARG A 378 2.55 15.28 -19.00
N SER A 379 3.40 15.97 -19.77
CA SER A 379 3.20 16.17 -21.22
C SER A 379 3.15 14.85 -22.00
N LYS A 380 4.00 13.89 -21.61
CA LYS A 380 3.90 12.48 -21.99
C LYS A 380 3.56 11.67 -20.75
N LYS A 381 2.52 10.87 -20.83
CA LYS A 381 2.09 10.02 -19.73
C LYS A 381 3.19 9.04 -19.31
N THR A 382 3.25 8.75 -18.02
CA THR A 382 4.14 7.78 -17.38
C THR A 382 3.41 7.07 -16.24
N GLY A 383 3.98 5.99 -15.71
CA GLY A 383 3.35 5.12 -14.72
C GLY A 383 2.62 3.96 -15.41
N PHE A 384 1.33 3.77 -15.11
CA PHE A 384 0.46 2.75 -15.71
C PHE A 384 1.07 1.34 -15.69
N LYS A 385 1.62 0.95 -14.54
CA LYS A 385 2.35 -0.31 -14.36
C LYS A 385 2.32 -0.79 -12.91
N PHE A 386 2.75 -2.02 -12.71
CA PHE A 386 3.25 -2.47 -11.41
C PHE A 386 4.77 -2.51 -11.45
N ALA A 387 5.40 -1.93 -10.44
CA ALA A 387 6.84 -1.93 -10.25
C ALA A 387 7.20 -2.79 -9.04
N TYR A 388 8.35 -3.45 -9.10
CA TYR A 388 8.96 -4.17 -7.99
C TYR A 388 10.25 -3.49 -7.58
N PHE A 389 10.46 -3.35 -6.29
CA PHE A 389 11.68 -2.85 -5.68
C PHE A 389 12.30 -3.97 -4.85
N PRO A 390 13.39 -4.61 -5.32
CA PRO A 390 14.10 -5.59 -4.51
C PRO A 390 14.64 -4.91 -3.25
N TRP A 391 14.56 -5.59 -2.12
CA TRP A 391 15.08 -5.06 -0.85
C TRP A 391 16.60 -5.19 -0.80
N ASP A 392 17.28 -4.06 -0.60
CA ASP A 392 18.70 -4.05 -0.31
C ASP A 392 18.88 -4.16 1.21
N ALA A 393 19.09 -5.39 1.68
CA ALA A 393 19.29 -5.69 3.10
C ALA A 393 20.53 -5.00 3.70
N ALA A 394 21.54 -4.67 2.89
CA ALA A 394 22.74 -3.98 3.38
C ALA A 394 22.47 -2.49 3.65
N ARG A 395 21.60 -1.87 2.83
CA ARG A 395 21.18 -0.47 2.99
C ARG A 395 19.92 -0.31 3.84
N ASN A 396 19.21 -1.41 4.13
CA ASN A 396 17.86 -1.40 4.69
C ASN A 396 16.93 -0.47 3.89
N ALA A 397 16.98 -0.58 2.56
CA ALA A 397 16.30 0.34 1.65
C ALA A 397 15.90 -0.34 0.33
N PRO A 398 14.94 0.24 -0.42
CA PRO A 398 14.58 -0.20 -1.75
C PRO A 398 15.74 -0.09 -2.75
N GLY A 399 16.03 -1.20 -3.44
CA GLY A 399 16.95 -1.28 -4.57
C GLY A 399 16.40 -0.59 -5.82
N ALA A 400 17.07 -0.78 -6.97
CA ALA A 400 16.62 -0.21 -8.23
C ALA A 400 15.27 -0.79 -8.67
N GLN A 401 14.39 0.06 -9.21
CA GLN A 401 13.09 -0.35 -9.73
C GLN A 401 13.22 -1.40 -10.83
N VAL A 402 12.34 -2.39 -10.80
CA VAL A 402 12.13 -3.38 -11.84
C VAL A 402 10.67 -3.32 -12.27
N ASP A 403 10.39 -3.16 -13.56
CA ASP A 403 9.01 -3.22 -14.05
C ASP A 403 8.49 -4.65 -13.92
N LEU A 404 7.43 -4.86 -13.13
CA LEU A 404 6.83 -6.18 -12.90
C LEU A 404 5.77 -6.51 -13.95
N VAL A 405 4.84 -5.59 -14.21
CA VAL A 405 3.86 -5.71 -15.31
C VAL A 405 3.66 -4.35 -15.96
N THR A 406 3.69 -4.29 -17.29
CA THR A 406 3.49 -3.06 -18.07
C THR A 406 2.56 -3.31 -19.27
N GLY A 407 2.18 -2.25 -19.99
CA GLY A 407 1.39 -2.35 -21.24
C GLY A 407 -0.01 -1.75 -21.17
N TRP A 408 -0.39 -1.14 -20.03
CA TRP A 408 -1.63 -0.37 -19.92
C TRP A 408 -1.61 0.93 -20.71
N LEU A 409 -0.44 1.57 -20.82
CA LEU A 409 -0.21 2.76 -21.62
C LEU A 409 0.39 2.38 -22.97
N ASN A 410 -0.19 2.92 -24.05
CA ASN A 410 0.44 2.92 -25.36
C ASN A 410 1.36 4.15 -25.47
N ASP A 411 2.67 3.94 -25.50
CA ASP A 411 3.64 5.04 -25.54
C ASP A 411 3.56 5.90 -26.82
N ALA A 412 3.07 5.33 -27.93
CA ALA A 412 2.94 6.07 -29.19
C ALA A 412 1.69 6.96 -29.20
N THR A 413 0.53 6.42 -28.82
CA THR A 413 -0.75 7.16 -28.86
C THR A 413 -1.04 7.93 -27.58
N GLN A 414 -0.36 7.59 -26.47
CA GLN A 414 -0.62 8.11 -25.13
C GLN A 414 -2.01 7.72 -24.58
N ASP A 415 -2.63 6.69 -25.14
CA ASP A 415 -3.87 6.13 -24.61
C ASP A 415 -3.58 5.08 -23.55
N ALA A 416 -4.29 5.17 -22.43
CA ALA A 416 -4.26 4.17 -21.38
C ALA A 416 -5.61 3.43 -21.32
N TRP A 417 -5.58 2.10 -21.28
CA TRP A 417 -6.80 1.28 -21.23
C TRP A 417 -7.11 0.72 -19.83
N GLY A 418 -6.25 0.97 -18.85
CA GLY A 418 -6.45 0.67 -17.45
C GLY A 418 -5.49 1.47 -16.57
N ARG A 419 -5.68 1.41 -15.25
CA ARG A 419 -4.92 2.17 -14.24
C ARG A 419 -4.65 1.29 -13.01
N PRO A 420 -3.45 0.69 -12.92
CA PRO A 420 -3.00 -0.09 -11.77
C PRO A 420 -3.16 0.63 -10.43
N VAL A 421 -3.64 -0.07 -9.41
CA VAL A 421 -3.84 0.50 -8.07
C VAL A 421 -2.98 -0.21 -7.03
N ASP A 422 -3.29 -1.47 -6.73
CA ASP A 422 -2.73 -2.19 -5.59
C ASP A 422 -2.47 -3.68 -5.92
N SER A 423 -1.70 -4.34 -5.07
CA SER A 423 -1.36 -5.75 -5.21
C SER A 423 -1.62 -6.54 -3.92
N ALA A 424 -1.90 -7.83 -4.06
CA ALA A 424 -1.93 -8.74 -2.92
C ALA A 424 -1.42 -10.12 -3.34
N VAL A 425 -0.68 -10.79 -2.45
CA VAL A 425 -0.09 -12.10 -2.75
C VAL A 425 -1.04 -13.22 -2.30
N ALA A 426 -1.41 -14.07 -3.24
CA ALA A 426 -2.24 -15.25 -3.01
C ALA A 426 -1.47 -16.35 -2.25
N PRO A 427 -2.17 -17.27 -1.54
CA PRO A 427 -1.50 -18.39 -0.86
C PRO A 427 -0.76 -19.33 -1.81
N ASP A 428 -1.17 -19.42 -3.07
CA ASP A 428 -0.48 -20.21 -4.11
C ASP A 428 0.76 -19.51 -4.69
N GLY A 429 1.04 -18.28 -4.24
CA GLY A 429 2.15 -17.46 -4.68
C GLY A 429 1.87 -16.63 -5.94
N ALA A 430 0.66 -16.69 -6.50
CA ALA A 430 0.24 -15.74 -7.51
C ALA A 430 0.10 -14.33 -6.92
N ILE A 431 0.17 -13.31 -7.76
CA ILE A 431 0.03 -11.91 -7.35
C ILE A 431 -1.26 -11.38 -7.97
N TYR A 432 -2.21 -10.98 -7.13
CA TYR A 432 -3.39 -10.24 -7.55
C TYR A 432 -3.03 -8.77 -7.77
N LEU A 433 -3.59 -8.19 -8.82
CA LEU A 433 -3.32 -6.82 -9.26
C LEU A 433 -4.65 -6.13 -9.57
N SER A 434 -4.95 -5.01 -8.91
CA SER A 434 -6.19 -4.25 -9.15
C SER A 434 -6.00 -3.14 -10.18
N ASP A 435 -7.07 -2.88 -10.92
CA ASP A 435 -7.16 -1.84 -11.95
C ASP A 435 -8.57 -1.23 -11.94
N ASP A 436 -8.66 0.00 -11.45
CA ASP A 436 -9.96 0.66 -11.27
C ASP A 436 -10.62 1.02 -12.61
N ALA A 437 -9.83 1.52 -13.57
CA ALA A 437 -10.32 1.95 -14.87
C ALA A 437 -10.78 0.80 -15.77
N ALA A 438 -10.07 -0.34 -15.78
CA ALA A 438 -10.53 -1.54 -16.48
C ALA A 438 -11.60 -2.31 -15.69
N GLY A 439 -11.77 -1.99 -14.40
CA GLY A 439 -12.68 -2.70 -13.49
C GLY A 439 -12.32 -4.18 -13.39
N ALA A 440 -11.04 -4.48 -13.17
CA ALA A 440 -10.50 -5.82 -13.20
C ALA A 440 -9.54 -6.08 -12.05
N ILE A 441 -9.59 -7.33 -11.57
CA ILE A 441 -8.51 -7.94 -10.80
C ILE A 441 -7.80 -8.92 -11.72
N TYR A 442 -6.50 -8.75 -11.91
CA TYR A 442 -5.67 -9.71 -12.63
C TYR A 442 -5.01 -10.67 -11.64
N LYS A 443 -4.74 -11.89 -12.10
CA LYS A 443 -3.88 -12.87 -11.43
C LYS A 443 -2.63 -13.08 -12.27
N LEU A 444 -1.48 -12.66 -11.76
CA LEU A 444 -0.15 -12.91 -12.32
C LEU A 444 0.41 -14.18 -11.70
N ALA A 445 0.67 -15.21 -12.50
CA ALA A 445 1.10 -16.52 -12.03
C ALA A 445 2.39 -16.98 -12.72
N SER A 446 3.28 -17.63 -11.95
CA SER A 446 4.45 -18.32 -12.50
C SER A 446 4.01 -19.60 -13.22
N ASN A 447 4.52 -19.80 -14.44
CA ASN A 447 4.29 -21.01 -15.23
C ASN A 447 5.19 -22.18 -14.78
N ALA A 448 6.22 -21.92 -13.97
CA ALA A 448 6.97 -22.97 -13.32
C ALA A 448 6.10 -23.57 -12.20
N ALA A 449 5.85 -24.88 -12.26
CA ALA A 449 5.17 -25.60 -11.18
C ALA A 449 5.88 -25.30 -9.86
N ASN A 450 5.20 -24.63 -8.92
CA ASN A 450 5.73 -24.40 -7.58
C ASN A 450 6.06 -25.77 -6.98
N PRO A 451 7.34 -26.08 -6.66
CA PRO A 451 7.66 -27.31 -5.97
C PRO A 451 7.06 -27.22 -4.57
N THR A 452 5.87 -27.81 -4.40
CA THR A 452 5.18 -28.07 -3.13
C THR A 452 5.16 -26.89 -2.15
N SER A 453 4.08 -26.11 -2.21
CA SER A 453 3.64 -25.24 -1.12
C SER A 453 3.32 -26.09 0.12
N THR A 454 4.32 -26.35 0.96
CA THR A 454 4.05 -26.61 2.37
C THR A 454 3.71 -25.24 2.97
N PRO A 455 2.48 -25.01 3.47
CA PRO A 455 2.15 -23.75 4.11
C PRO A 455 3.15 -23.49 5.24
N LEU A 456 3.69 -22.28 5.32
CA LEU A 456 4.42 -21.83 6.51
C LEU A 456 3.43 -21.86 7.68
N VAL A 457 3.52 -22.89 8.51
CA VAL A 457 2.82 -22.95 9.79
C VAL A 457 3.42 -21.84 10.68
N PRO A 458 2.61 -20.95 11.28
CA PRO A 458 3.13 -19.97 12.23
C PRO A 458 3.87 -20.69 13.36
N ASN A 459 5.08 -20.23 13.64
CA ASN A 459 5.96 -20.77 14.67
C ASN A 459 5.27 -20.74 16.04
N GLN A 460 4.66 -21.86 16.43
CA GLN A 460 4.13 -22.07 17.78
C GLN A 460 5.33 -22.28 18.71
N THR A 461 5.76 -21.22 19.39
CA THR A 461 6.58 -21.39 20.60
C THR A 461 5.73 -22.11 21.64
N SER A 462 5.86 -23.43 21.70
CA SER A 462 5.21 -24.29 22.68
C SER A 462 5.73 -23.98 24.09
N VAL A 463 4.90 -23.32 24.89
CA VAL A 463 4.98 -23.39 26.35
C VAL A 463 4.31 -24.71 26.76
N PRO A 464 4.93 -25.58 27.57
CA PRO A 464 4.30 -26.83 27.98
C PRO A 464 3.17 -26.52 28.98
N VAL A 465 1.92 -26.71 28.57
CA VAL A 465 0.75 -26.67 29.46
C VAL A 465 0.50 -28.07 30.00
N ALA A 466 0.47 -28.19 31.32
CA ALA A 466 0.17 -29.41 32.06
C ALA A 466 -1.26 -29.91 31.75
N SER A 467 -1.38 -31.22 31.61
CA SER A 467 -2.61 -31.97 31.39
C SER A 467 -3.62 -31.78 32.53
N ASN A 468 -4.82 -31.28 32.22
CA ASN A 468 -6.00 -31.45 33.06
C ASN A 468 -7.15 -32.01 32.20
N THR A 469 -7.68 -33.14 32.65
CA THR A 469 -8.80 -33.90 32.06
C THR A 469 -10.14 -33.16 32.17
N PRO A 470 -11.09 -33.32 31.22
CA PRO A 470 -12.37 -32.62 31.24
C PRO A 470 -13.43 -33.34 32.10
N GLY A 471 -14.13 -32.58 32.95
CA GLY A 471 -15.42 -32.95 33.54
C GLY A 471 -16.59 -32.35 32.72
N PRO A 472 -17.81 -32.90 32.83
CA PRO A 472 -18.88 -32.71 31.86
C PRO A 472 -19.63 -31.36 31.99
N SER A 473 -20.04 -30.81 30.84
CA SER A 473 -20.89 -29.62 30.70
C SER A 473 -22.31 -29.81 31.25
N PRO A 474 -22.93 -28.72 31.76
CA PRO A 474 -24.37 -28.57 31.77
C PRO A 474 -24.86 -27.66 30.62
N THR A 475 -25.95 -28.11 30.00
CA THR A 475 -26.76 -27.46 28.96
C THR A 475 -27.37 -26.14 29.44
N PRO A 476 -27.57 -25.16 28.54
CA PRO A 476 -28.79 -24.38 28.59
C PRO A 476 -29.53 -24.35 27.23
N THR A 477 -30.79 -24.75 27.30
CA THR A 477 -31.85 -24.50 26.34
C THR A 477 -32.14 -23.00 26.23
N ASN A 478 -32.22 -22.45 25.02
CA ASN A 478 -33.12 -21.33 24.71
C ASN A 478 -33.35 -21.20 23.19
N THR A 479 -34.63 -21.24 22.83
CA THR A 479 -35.21 -21.06 21.50
C THR A 479 -35.39 -19.56 21.19
N PRO A 480 -35.08 -19.09 19.96
CA PRO A 480 -35.58 -17.79 19.49
C PRO A 480 -36.78 -17.97 18.56
N GLY A 481 -37.87 -17.26 18.85
CA GLY A 481 -39.01 -17.07 17.93
C GLY A 481 -38.68 -16.09 16.79
N PRO A 482 -39.50 -16.07 15.72
CA PRO A 482 -39.16 -15.37 14.47
C PRO A 482 -39.62 -13.90 14.50
N LEU A 483 -38.77 -12.98 14.03
CA LEU A 483 -39.20 -11.62 13.67
C LEU A 483 -38.75 -11.27 12.26
N ASP A 484 -39.77 -11.36 11.40
CA ASP A 484 -40.20 -10.50 10.28
C ASP A 484 -39.18 -9.79 9.38
N ARG A 485 -39.36 -10.06 8.07
CA ARG A 485 -38.75 -9.38 6.92
C ARG A 485 -39.70 -8.30 6.43
N ARG A 486 -39.21 -7.07 6.28
CA ARG A 486 -39.67 -5.97 5.37
C ARG A 486 -38.90 -4.71 5.83
N GLN A 487 -38.32 -3.83 5.03
CA GLN A 487 -38.55 -3.41 3.65
C GLN A 487 -37.28 -2.73 3.10
N TYR A 488 -36.97 -3.04 1.85
CA TYR A 488 -36.15 -2.24 0.94
C TYR A 488 -36.93 -1.01 0.47
N LEU A 489 -36.29 0.16 0.33
CA LEU A 489 -36.31 0.98 -0.90
C LEU A 489 -35.50 2.30 -0.77
N ASN A 490 -34.64 2.50 -1.79
CA ASN A 490 -34.28 3.75 -2.49
C ASN A 490 -33.65 4.93 -1.71
N ILE A 491 -32.44 5.35 -2.15
CA ILE A 491 -32.23 6.46 -3.10
C ILE A 491 -30.74 6.53 -3.49
N VAL A 492 -30.49 6.37 -4.79
CA VAL A 492 -29.25 6.73 -5.52
C VAL A 492 -29.51 8.10 -6.15
N THR A 493 -28.55 9.04 -6.09
CA THR A 493 -28.10 9.92 -7.19
C THR A 493 -27.29 11.11 -6.64
N ARG A 494 -25.96 11.10 -6.83
CA ARG A 494 -25.13 12.11 -7.54
C ARG A 494 -23.67 12.03 -7.11
#